data_AF-A0AAD4LJK2-F1
#
_entry.id   AF-A0AAD4LJK2-F1
#
_cell.length_a   1.000
_cell.length_b   1.000
_cell.length_c   1.000
_cell.angle_alpha   90.00
_cell.angle_beta   90.00
_cell.angle_gamma   90.00
#
_symmetry.space_group_name_H-M   'P 1'
#
loop_
_entity.id
_entity.type
_entity.pdbx_description
1 polymer ?
#
loop_
_entity_poly.entity_id
_entity_poly.type
_entity_poly.pdbx_seq_one_letter_code
_entity_poly.pdbx_strand_id
1 'polypeptide(L)'
;MIVRPPCRRCSGCQSHGRKVRADPVHLGTVTCFMVDCLNRRYSAQAPPQDAVGSPTSPTSLTSPTISEADTLYSQLSNDSDALTVVAPALISKFEMHYWYHGISGNHPKLMWRSDLEANPFPIPAPGARFFKIPNKTAHGVFDTPLNAVWGTVAPQILESMKAHGLKYSALKTVRFSTVEDGKEETFGPVVVWIAVRPNTTNAGAVRDATPDILRILADFQITDVVVEWYEGSVERLADPPLMSVEDNTSPRFGLNHPLTLA
;
A
#
# COMPACT_ATOMS: atom_id res chain seq x y z
N MET A 1 44.47 -17.01 3.09
CA MET A 1 43.89 -16.70 4.41
C MET A 1 43.91 -15.18 4.55
N ILE A 2 42.80 -14.52 4.23
CA ILE A 2 42.67 -13.05 4.28
C ILE A 2 41.56 -12.74 5.28
N VAL A 3 41.96 -12.14 6.40
CA VAL A 3 41.07 -11.69 7.48
C VAL A 3 40.48 -10.34 7.08
N ARG A 4 39.15 -10.22 7.06
CA ARG A 4 38.44 -8.93 6.93
C ARG A 4 38.03 -8.41 8.32
N PRO A 5 38.08 -7.09 8.58
CA PRO A 5 37.77 -6.51 9.88
C PRO A 5 36.25 -6.35 10.12
N PRO A 6 35.80 -6.20 11.38
CA PRO A 6 34.39 -6.07 11.73
C PRO A 6 33.86 -4.64 11.45
N CYS A 7 32.73 -4.55 10.74
CA CYS A 7 31.97 -3.31 10.54
C CYS A 7 31.43 -2.77 11.88
N ARG A 8 31.78 -1.52 12.22
CA ARG A 8 31.20 -0.78 13.34
C ARG A 8 29.75 -0.39 13.02
N ARG A 9 28.81 -0.72 13.92
CA ARG A 9 27.43 -0.21 13.90
C ARG A 9 27.41 1.28 14.28
N CYS A 10 26.76 2.11 13.47
CA CYS A 10 26.54 3.52 13.78
C CYS A 10 25.51 3.69 14.91
N SER A 11 25.84 4.53 15.89
CA SER A 11 25.05 4.85 17.09
C SER A 11 23.71 5.56 16.80
N GLY A 12 23.52 6.10 15.59
CA GLY A 12 22.30 6.80 15.18
C GLY A 12 21.05 5.91 15.03
N CYS A 13 21.22 4.62 14.74
CA CYS A 13 20.08 3.71 14.57
C CYS A 13 19.40 3.32 15.90
N GLN A 14 20.13 3.39 17.02
CA GLN A 14 19.60 3.00 18.33
C GLN A 14 18.73 4.10 18.97
N SER A 15 18.97 5.38 18.64
CA SER A 15 18.23 6.50 19.24
C SER A 15 16.83 6.68 18.64
N HIS A 16 16.64 6.37 17.34
CA HIS A 16 15.34 6.42 16.69
C HIS A 16 14.41 5.27 17.13
N GLY A 17 14.94 4.06 17.27
CA GLY A 17 14.17 2.91 17.76
C GLY A 17 13.62 3.11 19.18
N ARG A 18 14.34 3.84 20.04
CA ARG A 18 13.85 4.19 21.40
C ARG A 18 12.77 5.27 21.41
N LYS A 19 12.78 6.22 20.47
CA LYS A 19 11.71 7.23 20.35
C LYS A 19 10.41 6.63 19.82
N VAL A 20 10.49 5.71 18.86
CA VAL A 20 9.32 4.95 18.36
C VAL A 20 8.74 4.02 19.44
N ARG A 21 9.57 3.53 20.36
CA ARG A 21 9.16 2.68 21.50
C ARG A 21 8.39 3.44 22.59
N ALA A 22 8.54 4.75 22.69
CA ALA A 22 7.97 5.55 23.78
C ALA A 22 6.49 5.95 23.55
N ASP A 23 5.96 5.80 22.34
CA ASP A 23 4.57 6.16 22.01
C ASP A 23 3.91 5.11 21.08
N PRO A 24 3.37 4.01 21.65
CA PRO A 24 2.79 2.91 20.88
C PRO A 24 1.47 3.26 20.18
N VAL A 25 0.90 4.46 20.41
CA VAL A 25 -0.33 4.92 19.74
C VAL A 25 -0.10 5.15 18.23
N HIS A 26 1.16 5.23 17.80
CA HIS A 26 1.56 5.41 16.41
C HIS A 26 2.02 4.14 15.69
N LEU A 27 1.86 2.95 16.31
CA LEU A 27 2.04 1.68 15.60
C LEU A 27 0.90 1.53 14.58
N GLY A 28 1.20 1.89 13.33
CA GLY A 28 0.24 1.97 12.25
C GLY A 28 -0.59 0.70 12.10
N THR A 29 -1.89 0.88 11.89
CA THR A 29 -2.80 -0.19 11.50
C THR A 29 -2.36 -0.79 10.16
N VAL A 30 -2.39 -2.12 10.04
CA VAL A 30 -2.11 -2.83 8.79
C VAL A 30 -3.45 -3.28 8.20
N THR A 31 -3.75 -2.93 6.96
CA THR A 31 -4.95 -3.43 6.26
C THR A 31 -4.73 -4.86 5.82
N CYS A 32 -5.79 -5.65 5.63
CA CYS A 32 -5.68 -7.05 5.17
C CYS A 32 -4.87 -7.15 3.87
N PHE A 33 -5.05 -6.16 3.00
CA PHE A 33 -4.29 -6.02 1.77
C PHE A 33 -2.77 -5.90 2.00
N MET A 34 -2.32 -5.15 3.02
CA MET A 34 -0.89 -5.04 3.31
C MET A 34 -0.31 -6.34 3.87
N VAL A 35 -1.09 -7.12 4.61
CA VAL A 35 -0.69 -8.47 5.05
C VAL A 35 -0.45 -9.35 3.82
N ASP A 36 -1.35 -9.31 2.84
CA ASP A 36 -1.19 -10.04 1.56
C ASP A 36 0.05 -9.58 0.78
N CYS A 37 0.30 -8.27 0.71
CA CYS A 37 1.50 -7.72 0.07
C CYS A 37 2.81 -8.19 0.73
N LEU A 38 2.85 -8.23 2.07
CA LEU A 38 4.02 -8.70 2.81
C LEU A 38 4.26 -10.19 2.57
N ASN A 39 3.22 -11.02 2.65
CA ASN A 39 3.32 -12.46 2.46
C ASN A 39 3.91 -12.82 1.08
N ARG A 40 3.50 -12.12 0.01
CA ARG A 40 4.07 -12.36 -1.34
C ARG A 40 5.55 -11.99 -1.46
N ARG A 41 6.00 -10.90 -0.82
CA ARG A 41 7.44 -10.53 -0.85
C ARG A 41 8.31 -11.61 -0.21
N TYR A 42 7.84 -12.22 0.87
CA TYR A 42 8.55 -13.34 1.51
C TYR A 42 8.53 -14.62 0.65
N SER A 43 7.39 -14.93 0.01
CA SER A 43 7.29 -16.09 -0.89
C SER A 43 8.14 -15.97 -2.16
N ALA A 44 8.31 -14.75 -2.69
CA ALA A 44 9.14 -14.51 -3.88
C ALA A 44 10.65 -14.62 -3.61
N GLN A 45 11.06 -14.76 -2.34
CA GLN A 45 12.47 -14.70 -1.92
C GLN A 45 13.00 -16.04 -1.37
N ALA A 46 12.34 -17.16 -1.67
CA ALA A 46 12.82 -18.48 -1.27
C ALA A 46 14.16 -18.85 -1.97
N PRO A 47 15.14 -19.44 -1.25
CA PRO A 47 16.38 -19.95 -1.87
C PRO A 47 16.09 -21.17 -2.76
N PRO A 48 17.05 -21.58 -3.63
CA PRO A 48 16.85 -22.78 -4.44
C PRO A 48 16.70 -24.01 -3.53
N GLN A 49 15.55 -24.67 -3.63
CA GLN A 49 15.25 -25.89 -2.90
C GLN A 49 15.80 -27.12 -3.63
N ASP A 50 16.69 -27.84 -2.96
CA ASP A 50 16.82 -29.29 -3.14
C ASP A 50 15.96 -30.01 -2.09
N ALA A 51 15.41 -31.15 -2.51
CA ALA A 51 14.73 -32.21 -1.73
C ALA A 51 13.18 -32.20 -1.64
N VAL A 52 12.60 -32.95 -2.60
CA VAL A 52 11.53 -33.96 -2.52
C VAL A 52 10.86 -34.21 -1.16
N GLY A 53 9.52 -34.07 -1.13
CA GLY A 53 8.63 -34.75 -0.18
C GLY A 53 7.33 -34.00 0.13
N SER A 54 6.18 -34.51 -0.33
CA SER A 54 4.81 -34.00 -0.11
C SER A 54 3.94 -35.12 0.52
N PRO A 55 2.70 -34.91 0.98
CA PRO A 55 2.09 -33.73 1.63
C PRO A 55 1.27 -34.10 2.89
N THR A 56 0.99 -33.13 3.77
CA THR A 56 -0.37 -32.87 4.31
C THR A 56 -0.35 -31.60 5.15
N SER A 57 -0.96 -30.53 4.65
CA SER A 57 -1.36 -29.36 5.43
C SER A 57 -2.40 -28.52 4.69
N PRO A 58 -3.20 -27.75 5.44
CA PRO A 58 -4.59 -27.48 5.12
C PRO A 58 -4.79 -26.32 4.13
N THR A 59 -5.97 -26.35 3.53
CA THR A 59 -6.56 -25.42 2.56
C THR A 59 -6.14 -23.97 2.78
N SER A 60 -5.17 -23.52 1.99
CA SER A 60 -4.85 -22.12 1.82
C SER A 60 -5.98 -21.45 1.03
N LEU A 61 -6.47 -20.30 1.53
CA LEU A 61 -7.41 -19.44 0.85
C LEU A 61 -6.84 -19.07 -0.52
N THR A 62 -7.60 -19.41 -1.55
CA THR A 62 -7.25 -19.28 -2.96
C THR A 62 -6.96 -17.81 -3.28
N SER A 63 -5.73 -17.54 -3.72
CA SER A 63 -5.45 -16.33 -4.50
C SER A 63 -6.40 -16.29 -5.70
N PRO A 64 -6.83 -15.11 -6.17
CA PRO A 64 -7.40 -15.03 -7.51
C PRO A 64 -6.32 -15.56 -8.45
N THR A 65 -6.65 -16.67 -9.10
CA THR A 65 -5.76 -17.31 -10.06
C THR A 65 -5.52 -16.28 -11.18
N ILE A 66 -4.34 -16.25 -11.80
CA ILE A 66 -4.02 -15.36 -12.95
C ILE A 66 -5.18 -15.29 -13.96
N SER A 67 -5.92 -16.39 -14.11
CA SER A 67 -7.16 -16.51 -14.86
C SER A 67 -8.26 -15.48 -14.52
N GLU A 68 -8.44 -15.04 -13.27
CA GLU A 68 -9.54 -14.15 -12.86
C GLU A 68 -9.29 -12.69 -13.28
N ALA A 69 -8.04 -12.22 -13.14
CA ALA A 69 -7.65 -10.87 -13.59
C ALA A 69 -7.74 -10.74 -15.12
N ASP A 70 -7.30 -11.77 -15.85
CA ASP A 70 -7.40 -11.85 -17.31
C ASP A 70 -8.86 -11.97 -17.79
N THR A 71 -9.71 -12.65 -17.01
CA THR A 71 -11.15 -12.75 -17.29
C THR A 71 -11.85 -11.41 -17.08
N LEU A 72 -11.58 -10.73 -15.96
CA LEU A 72 -12.10 -9.38 -15.72
C LEU A 72 -11.62 -8.39 -16.78
N TYR A 73 -10.39 -8.55 -17.28
CA TYR A 73 -9.83 -7.67 -18.30
C TYR A 73 -10.56 -7.88 -19.61
N SER A 74 -10.75 -9.14 -20.01
CA SER A 74 -11.50 -9.50 -21.22
C SER A 74 -12.96 -9.04 -21.16
N GLN A 75 -13.59 -9.06 -19.99
CA GLN A 75 -14.95 -8.55 -19.82
C GLN A 75 -15.01 -7.03 -19.92
N LEU A 76 -14.16 -6.31 -19.17
CA LEU A 76 -14.18 -4.84 -19.13
C LEU A 76 -13.61 -4.21 -20.40
N SER A 77 -12.65 -4.84 -21.07
CA SER A 77 -12.08 -4.35 -22.32
C SER A 77 -13.06 -4.41 -23.50
N ASN A 78 -14.09 -5.25 -23.42
CA ASN A 78 -15.14 -5.37 -24.43
C ASN A 78 -16.38 -4.51 -24.11
N ASP A 79 -16.44 -3.92 -22.91
CA ASP A 79 -17.52 -3.01 -22.48
C ASP A 79 -17.09 -1.55 -22.71
N SER A 80 -17.67 -0.89 -23.72
CA SER A 80 -17.38 0.52 -24.03
C SER A 80 -17.67 1.47 -22.86
N ASP A 81 -18.65 1.12 -22.03
CA ASP A 81 -19.06 1.92 -20.88
C ASP A 81 -18.14 1.68 -19.68
N ALA A 82 -17.35 0.59 -19.70
CA ALA A 82 -16.32 0.35 -18.70
C ALA A 82 -15.05 1.17 -18.98
N LEU A 83 -14.78 1.50 -20.25
CA LEU A 83 -13.61 2.25 -20.69
C LEU A 83 -13.82 3.77 -20.69
N THR A 84 -15.04 4.25 -20.48
CA THR A 84 -15.36 5.68 -20.44
C THR A 84 -15.92 6.08 -19.08
N VAL A 85 -15.81 7.36 -18.73
CA VAL A 85 -16.43 7.91 -17.52
C VAL A 85 -17.89 8.19 -17.84
N VAL A 86 -18.80 7.40 -17.27
CA VAL A 86 -20.25 7.57 -17.44
C VAL A 86 -20.83 8.13 -16.15
N ALA A 87 -21.53 9.26 -16.23
CA ALA A 87 -22.19 9.87 -15.08
C ALA A 87 -23.12 8.85 -14.37
N PRO A 88 -23.13 8.77 -13.03
CA PRO A 88 -22.50 9.67 -12.05
C PRO A 88 -21.08 9.29 -11.62
N ALA A 89 -20.44 8.31 -12.29
CA ALA A 89 -19.08 7.89 -11.95
C ALA A 89 -18.08 9.01 -12.22
N LEU A 90 -17.01 9.06 -11.41
CA LEU A 90 -15.93 10.04 -11.55
C LEU A 90 -14.68 9.47 -12.22
N ILE A 91 -14.60 8.14 -12.29
CA ILE A 91 -13.52 7.38 -12.93
C ILE A 91 -14.15 6.24 -13.73
N SER A 92 -13.44 5.75 -14.75
CA SER A 92 -13.94 4.63 -15.55
C SER A 92 -13.96 3.35 -14.70
N LYS A 93 -14.87 2.41 -15.02
CA LYS A 93 -14.87 1.10 -14.32
C LYS A 93 -13.53 0.40 -14.52
N PHE A 94 -12.92 0.55 -15.69
CA PHE A 94 -11.63 -0.02 -16.02
C PHE A 94 -10.52 0.52 -15.09
N GLU A 95 -10.41 1.84 -14.96
CA GLU A 95 -9.44 2.47 -14.05
C GLU A 95 -9.70 2.09 -12.59
N MET A 96 -10.96 2.11 -12.15
CA MET A 96 -11.35 1.70 -10.79
C MET A 96 -10.81 0.30 -10.43
N HIS A 97 -10.87 -0.64 -11.38
CA HIS A 97 -10.40 -2.00 -11.16
C HIS A 97 -8.89 -2.13 -11.36
N TYR A 98 -8.28 -1.45 -12.31
CA TYR A 98 -6.89 -1.73 -12.70
C TYR A 98 -5.85 -0.73 -12.20
N TRP A 99 -6.26 0.33 -11.51
CA TRP A 99 -5.32 1.33 -10.99
C TRP A 99 -4.21 0.72 -10.13
N TYR A 100 -4.53 -0.21 -9.24
CA TYR A 100 -3.58 -0.87 -8.33
C TYR A 100 -3.09 -2.24 -8.85
N HIS A 101 -3.25 -2.51 -10.15
CA HIS A 101 -2.80 -3.75 -10.77
C HIS A 101 -1.32 -4.03 -10.46
N GLY A 102 -0.99 -5.29 -10.15
CA GLY A 102 0.36 -5.73 -9.81
C GLY A 102 0.72 -5.66 -8.32
N ILE A 103 0.02 -4.86 -7.49
CA ILE A 103 0.38 -4.76 -6.07
C ILE A 103 -0.01 -6.03 -5.30
N SER A 104 -1.20 -6.57 -5.57
CA SER A 104 -1.61 -7.90 -5.10
C SER A 104 -2.64 -8.51 -6.04
N GLY A 105 -2.94 -9.81 -5.86
CA GLY A 105 -3.97 -10.48 -6.65
C GLY A 105 -5.38 -9.93 -6.37
N ASN A 106 -5.62 -9.48 -5.14
CA ASN A 106 -6.88 -8.87 -4.71
C ASN A 106 -6.63 -7.45 -4.20
N HIS A 107 -6.17 -6.58 -5.10
CA HIS A 107 -5.91 -5.19 -4.76
C HIS A 107 -7.23 -4.44 -4.56
N PRO A 108 -7.25 -3.38 -3.73
CA PRO A 108 -8.45 -2.58 -3.56
C PRO A 108 -8.88 -1.94 -4.88
N LYS A 109 -10.14 -1.51 -4.94
CA LYS A 109 -10.63 -0.69 -6.05
C LYS A 109 -10.37 0.78 -5.76
N LEU A 110 -9.86 1.51 -6.74
CA LEU A 110 -9.70 2.95 -6.63
C LEU A 110 -11.08 3.60 -6.51
N MET A 111 -11.25 4.53 -5.57
CA MET A 111 -12.48 5.31 -5.43
C MET A 111 -12.35 6.66 -6.13
N TRP A 112 -11.23 7.36 -5.90
CA TRP A 112 -10.93 8.66 -6.50
C TRP A 112 -9.45 9.02 -6.27
N ARG A 113 -8.88 9.87 -7.13
CA ARG A 113 -7.52 10.40 -6.99
C ARG A 113 -7.43 11.86 -7.46
N SER A 114 -6.49 12.61 -6.87
CA SER A 114 -6.38 14.06 -7.11
C SER A 114 -5.70 14.46 -8.42
N ASP A 115 -4.95 13.55 -9.05
CA ASP A 115 -4.16 13.80 -10.25
C ASP A 115 -4.82 13.31 -11.55
N LEU A 116 -6.15 13.13 -11.54
CA LEU A 116 -6.91 12.59 -12.68
C LEU A 116 -6.61 13.31 -14.00
N GLU A 117 -6.54 14.64 -13.99
CA GLU A 117 -6.31 15.44 -15.21
C GLU A 117 -4.85 15.44 -15.67
N ALA A 118 -3.90 15.45 -14.74
CA ALA A 118 -2.47 15.55 -15.05
C ALA A 118 -1.85 14.19 -15.39
N ASN A 119 -2.47 13.09 -14.94
CA ASN A 119 -1.96 11.74 -15.06
C ASN A 119 -3.08 10.79 -15.51
N PRO A 120 -3.47 10.78 -16.80
CA PRO A 120 -4.54 9.92 -17.28
C PRO A 120 -4.15 8.43 -17.19
N PHE A 121 -5.09 7.57 -16.77
CA PHE A 121 -4.85 6.12 -16.78
C PHE A 121 -4.87 5.58 -18.21
N PRO A 122 -3.95 4.68 -18.60
CA PRO A 122 -3.94 4.11 -19.94
C PRO A 122 -5.18 3.25 -20.17
N ILE A 123 -5.95 3.56 -21.21
CA ILE A 123 -7.17 2.85 -21.60
C ILE A 123 -6.88 2.09 -22.90
N PRO A 124 -7.21 0.79 -22.99
CA PRO A 124 -7.04 0.04 -24.24
C PRO A 124 -7.91 0.63 -25.34
N ALA A 125 -7.36 0.76 -26.55
CA ALA A 125 -8.17 1.06 -27.72
C ALA A 125 -9.15 -0.09 -27.98
N PRO A 126 -10.39 0.18 -28.45
CA PRO A 126 -11.33 -0.86 -28.81
C PRO A 126 -10.70 -1.88 -29.77
N GLY A 127 -10.72 -3.17 -29.40
CA GLY A 127 -10.13 -4.26 -30.20
C GLY A 127 -8.61 -4.46 -30.03
N ALA A 128 -7.95 -3.79 -29.09
CA ALA A 128 -6.54 -4.01 -28.79
C ALA A 128 -6.30 -5.43 -28.22
N ARG A 129 -5.54 -6.25 -28.95
CA ARG A 129 -5.31 -7.68 -28.62
C ARG A 129 -4.17 -7.92 -27.61
N PHE A 130 -3.28 -6.95 -27.42
CA PHE A 130 -2.05 -7.12 -26.63
C PHE A 130 -1.81 -5.96 -25.66
N PHE A 131 -2.86 -5.24 -25.25
CA PHE A 131 -2.71 -4.19 -24.26
C PHE A 131 -2.35 -4.82 -22.91
N LYS A 132 -1.24 -4.38 -22.33
CA LYS A 132 -0.75 -4.83 -21.03
C LYS A 132 -0.95 -3.73 -20.01
N ILE A 133 -1.65 -4.06 -18.94
CA ILE A 133 -1.85 -3.13 -17.82
C ILE A 133 -0.52 -2.99 -17.08
N PRO A 134 -0.07 -1.76 -16.78
CA PRO A 134 1.15 -1.55 -16.01
C PRO A 134 1.08 -2.25 -14.64
N ASN A 135 2.19 -2.83 -14.19
CA ASN A 135 2.28 -3.40 -12.85
C ASN A 135 2.80 -2.35 -11.87
N LYS A 136 2.07 -2.13 -10.77
CA LYS A 136 2.50 -1.28 -9.68
C LYS A 136 3.14 -2.07 -8.56
N THR A 137 4.14 -1.47 -7.93
CA THR A 137 4.68 -1.91 -6.64
C THR A 137 4.55 -0.79 -5.62
N ALA A 138 4.02 -1.10 -4.44
CA ALA A 138 3.94 -0.14 -3.33
C ALA A 138 5.27 -0.06 -2.57
N HIS A 139 5.76 1.15 -2.36
CA HIS A 139 6.97 1.43 -1.59
C HIS A 139 6.66 2.37 -0.43
N GLY A 140 7.42 2.21 0.66
CA GLY A 140 7.39 3.17 1.76
C GLY A 140 7.99 4.52 1.32
N VAL A 141 7.52 5.59 1.96
CA VAL A 141 8.01 6.95 1.73
C VAL A 141 9.04 7.28 2.81
N PHE A 142 10.29 7.46 2.40
CA PHE A 142 11.41 7.78 3.28
C PHE A 142 12.16 9.00 2.78
N ASP A 143 12.82 9.71 3.70
CA ASP A 143 13.71 10.85 3.39
C ASP A 143 13.06 11.96 2.55
N THR A 144 11.75 12.19 2.72
CA THR A 144 11.00 13.29 2.07
C THR A 144 10.66 14.40 3.07
N PRO A 145 10.42 15.65 2.60
CA PRO A 145 9.91 16.72 3.48
C PRO A 145 8.63 16.35 4.22
N LEU A 146 7.77 15.50 3.62
CA LEU A 146 6.55 15.01 4.25
C LEU A 146 6.85 14.21 5.53
N ASN A 147 7.92 13.43 5.58
CA ASN A 147 8.29 12.64 6.76
C ASN A 147 8.56 13.53 7.98
N ALA A 148 9.14 14.72 7.78
CA ALA A 148 9.48 15.65 8.86
C ALA A 148 8.23 16.29 9.52
N VAL A 149 7.14 16.43 8.76
CA VAL A 149 5.91 17.10 9.19
C VAL A 149 4.73 16.15 9.42
N TRP A 150 4.87 14.86 9.08
CA TRP A 150 3.77 13.89 9.10
C TRP A 150 3.07 13.77 10.46
N GLY A 151 3.82 13.85 11.56
CA GLY A 151 3.25 13.80 12.92
C GLY A 151 2.29 14.94 13.24
N THR A 152 2.39 16.07 12.53
CA THR A 152 1.50 17.23 12.66
C THR A 152 0.42 17.25 11.58
N VAL A 153 0.79 16.90 10.35
CA VAL A 153 -0.12 16.91 9.18
C VAL A 153 -1.16 15.80 9.27
N ALA A 154 -0.78 14.57 9.63
CA ALA A 154 -1.71 13.45 9.64
C ALA A 154 -2.92 13.67 10.57
N PRO A 155 -2.77 14.16 11.82
CA PRO A 155 -3.92 14.51 12.66
C PRO A 155 -4.84 15.57 12.05
N GLN A 156 -4.31 16.58 11.36
CA GLN A 156 -5.13 17.60 10.70
C GLN A 156 -5.94 17.01 9.53
N ILE A 157 -5.34 16.10 8.76
CA ILE A 157 -6.03 15.34 7.72
C ILE A 157 -7.16 14.51 8.33
N LEU A 158 -6.92 13.83 9.46
CA LEU A 158 -7.96 13.06 10.15
C LEU A 158 -9.13 13.93 10.63
N GLU A 159 -8.85 15.10 11.21
CA GLU A 159 -9.91 16.04 11.63
C GLU A 159 -10.67 16.63 10.43
N SER A 160 -9.98 16.93 9.32
CA SER A 160 -10.64 17.32 8.06
C SER A 160 -11.61 16.25 7.57
N MET A 161 -11.14 14.99 7.46
CA MET A 161 -12.00 13.87 7.05
C MET A 161 -13.22 13.71 7.96
N LYS A 162 -13.03 13.84 9.27
CA LYS A 162 -14.11 13.78 10.26
C LYS A 162 -15.10 14.93 10.11
N ALA A 163 -14.64 16.15 9.81
CA ALA A 163 -15.51 17.29 9.53
C ALA A 163 -16.38 17.06 8.27
N HIS A 164 -15.84 16.34 7.28
CA HIS A 164 -16.57 15.87 6.10
C HIS A 164 -17.43 14.61 6.35
N GLY A 165 -17.51 14.11 7.59
CA GLY A 165 -18.28 12.91 7.95
C GLY A 165 -17.68 11.60 7.41
N LEU A 166 -16.44 11.62 6.92
CA LEU A 166 -15.77 10.46 6.34
C LEU A 166 -15.26 9.54 7.44
N LYS A 167 -15.59 8.25 7.31
CA LYS A 167 -15.13 7.21 8.22
C LYS A 167 -13.93 6.50 7.61
N TYR A 168 -12.72 6.89 8.02
CA TYR A 168 -11.50 6.23 7.55
C TYR A 168 -11.24 4.90 8.26
N SER A 169 -10.49 4.03 7.58
CA SER A 169 -9.93 2.78 8.08
C SER A 169 -8.41 2.87 8.24
N ALA A 170 -7.72 3.51 7.29
CA ALA A 170 -6.28 3.70 7.31
C ALA A 170 -5.88 5.01 6.61
N LEU A 171 -4.80 5.65 7.09
CA LEU A 171 -4.16 6.81 6.48
C LEU A 171 -2.66 6.53 6.39
N LYS A 172 -2.11 6.54 5.17
CA LYS A 172 -0.72 6.14 4.92
C LYS A 172 -0.04 7.04 3.90
N THR A 173 1.29 7.00 3.90
CA THR A 173 2.10 7.52 2.82
C THR A 173 2.70 6.35 2.05
N VAL A 174 2.58 6.39 0.72
CA VAL A 174 3.10 5.37 -0.19
C VAL A 174 3.71 6.04 -1.41
N ARG A 175 4.64 5.36 -2.07
CA ARG A 175 5.12 5.73 -3.39
C ARG A 175 4.94 4.52 -4.29
N PHE A 176 4.24 4.66 -5.40
CA PHE A 176 4.10 3.57 -6.36
C PHE A 176 5.21 3.64 -7.38
N SER A 177 5.86 2.51 -7.65
CA SER A 177 6.59 2.34 -8.89
C SER A 177 5.69 1.66 -9.91
N THR A 178 5.89 1.94 -11.19
CA THR A 178 5.15 1.37 -12.30
C THR A 178 6.12 0.74 -13.29
N VAL A 179 5.88 -0.52 -13.65
CA VAL A 179 6.60 -1.26 -14.68
C VAL A 179 5.67 -1.51 -15.85
N GLU A 180 6.04 -1.01 -17.02
CA GLU A 180 5.37 -1.26 -18.29
C GLU A 180 6.23 -2.20 -19.14
N ASP A 181 5.59 -2.95 -20.04
CA ASP A 181 6.30 -3.91 -20.88
C ASP A 181 7.36 -3.23 -21.76
N GLY A 182 8.60 -3.71 -21.67
CA GLY A 182 9.74 -3.14 -22.39
C GLY A 182 10.20 -1.76 -21.91
N LYS A 183 9.71 -1.28 -20.76
CA LYS A 183 10.15 -0.01 -20.15
C LYS A 183 10.77 -0.22 -18.78
N GLU A 184 11.65 0.69 -18.41
CA GLU A 184 12.23 0.73 -17.07
C GLU A 184 11.18 1.09 -16.01
N GLU A 185 11.44 0.67 -14.78
CA GLU A 185 10.62 1.01 -13.62
C GLU A 185 10.64 2.52 -13.38
N THR A 186 9.45 3.12 -13.26
CA THR A 186 9.29 4.55 -13.00
C THR A 186 8.63 4.79 -11.65
N PHE A 187 9.15 5.73 -10.87
CA PHE A 187 8.56 6.11 -9.58
C PHE A 187 7.58 7.26 -9.75
N GLY A 188 6.34 7.05 -9.30
CA GLY A 188 5.32 8.09 -9.22
C GLY A 188 5.61 9.10 -8.10
N PRO A 189 4.68 10.07 -7.90
CA PRO A 189 4.76 11.02 -6.80
C PRO A 189 4.56 10.34 -5.44
N VAL A 190 4.79 11.09 -4.36
CA VAL A 190 4.35 10.66 -3.02
C VAL A 190 2.82 10.68 -2.98
N VAL A 191 2.23 9.61 -2.44
CA VAL A 191 0.79 9.44 -2.34
C VAL A 191 0.37 9.39 -0.87
N VAL A 192 -0.58 10.25 -0.49
CA VAL A 192 -1.38 10.08 0.72
C VAL A 192 -2.49 9.09 0.38
N TRP A 193 -2.33 7.86 0.87
CA TRP A 193 -3.17 6.72 0.52
C TRP A 193 -4.17 6.44 1.64
N ILE A 194 -5.44 6.65 1.34
CA ILE A 194 -6.51 6.69 2.33
C ILE A 194 -7.51 5.57 2.08
N ALA A 195 -7.64 4.67 3.06
CA ALA A 195 -8.70 3.68 3.09
C ALA A 195 -9.92 4.26 3.82
N VAL A 196 -11.08 4.27 3.18
CA VAL A 196 -12.37 4.54 3.83
C VAL A 196 -13.07 3.24 4.20
N ARG A 197 -13.91 3.29 5.23
CA ARG A 197 -14.71 2.13 5.64
C ARG A 197 -15.67 1.75 4.51
N PRO A 198 -15.74 0.46 4.13
CA PRO A 198 -16.62 0.02 3.07
C PRO A 198 -18.07 0.43 3.32
N ASN A 199 -18.76 0.86 2.25
CA ASN A 199 -20.18 1.24 2.28
C ASN A 199 -20.52 2.42 3.20
N THR A 200 -19.55 3.29 3.52
CA THR A 200 -19.78 4.47 4.37
C THR A 200 -19.68 5.80 3.64
N THR A 201 -19.20 5.81 2.39
CA THR A 201 -19.03 7.02 1.59
C THR A 201 -19.07 6.68 0.10
N ASN A 202 -18.89 7.68 -0.77
CA ASN A 202 -18.83 7.52 -2.23
C ASN A 202 -17.75 8.43 -2.84
N ALA A 203 -17.45 8.22 -4.13
CA ALA A 203 -16.42 8.94 -4.87
C ALA A 203 -16.61 10.47 -4.86
N GLY A 204 -17.85 10.96 -4.90
CA GLY A 204 -18.17 12.39 -4.84
C GLY A 204 -17.78 13.01 -3.50
N ALA A 205 -18.14 12.36 -2.40
CA ALA A 205 -17.81 12.84 -1.06
C ALA A 205 -16.30 12.89 -0.79
N VAL A 206 -15.53 11.87 -1.24
CA VAL A 206 -14.06 11.90 -1.08
C VAL A 206 -13.37 12.89 -2.01
N ARG A 207 -13.91 13.12 -3.22
CA ARG A 207 -13.48 14.21 -4.11
C ARG A 207 -13.66 15.55 -3.41
N ASP A 208 -14.84 15.80 -2.86
CA ASP A 208 -15.20 17.09 -2.26
C ASP A 208 -14.39 17.38 -0.98
N ALA A 209 -13.95 16.35 -0.26
CA ALA A 209 -13.07 16.48 0.90
C ALA A 209 -11.58 16.69 0.54
N THR A 210 -11.16 16.31 -0.67
CA THR A 210 -9.73 16.34 -1.03
C THR A 210 -9.10 17.73 -1.04
N PRO A 211 -9.75 18.80 -1.54
CA PRO A 211 -9.15 20.14 -1.53
C PRO A 211 -8.68 20.60 -0.16
N ASP A 212 -9.38 20.25 0.92
CA ASP A 212 -8.97 20.57 2.29
C ASP A 212 -7.71 19.80 2.71
N ILE A 213 -7.58 18.54 2.31
CA ILE A 213 -6.38 17.73 2.57
C ILE A 213 -5.17 18.31 1.82
N LEU A 214 -5.36 18.68 0.55
CA LEU A 214 -4.31 19.31 -0.25
C LEU A 214 -3.90 20.67 0.32
N ARG A 215 -4.85 21.46 0.83
CA ARG A 215 -4.56 22.72 1.52
C ARG A 215 -3.74 22.51 2.79
N ILE A 216 -4.12 21.54 3.64
CA ILE A 216 -3.34 21.17 4.82
C ILE A 216 -1.90 20.80 4.43
N LEU A 217 -1.70 20.03 3.36
CA LEU A 217 -0.36 19.67 2.89
C LEU A 217 0.42 20.90 2.38
N ALA A 218 -0.25 21.78 1.63
CA ALA A 218 0.33 23.00 1.08
C ALA A 218 0.74 24.01 2.16
N ASP A 219 0.01 24.12 3.27
CA ASP A 219 0.37 24.97 4.42
C ASP A 219 1.71 24.57 5.05
N PHE A 220 2.12 23.30 4.87
CA PHE A 220 3.43 22.77 5.27
C PHE A 220 4.42 22.69 4.11
N GLN A 221 4.16 23.39 2.99
CA GLN A 221 4.97 23.41 1.77
C GLN A 221 5.14 22.01 1.12
N ILE A 222 4.19 21.10 1.34
CA ILE A 222 4.13 19.80 0.67
C ILE A 222 3.18 19.92 -0.52
N THR A 223 3.74 20.20 -1.70
CA THR A 223 2.95 20.46 -2.92
C THR A 223 3.02 19.36 -3.97
N ASP A 224 4.05 18.51 -3.93
CA ASP A 224 4.25 17.38 -4.85
C ASP A 224 3.71 16.08 -4.24
N VAL A 225 2.40 16.03 -4.06
CA VAL A 225 1.71 14.91 -3.40
C VAL A 225 0.36 14.66 -4.06
N VAL A 226 0.01 13.39 -4.20
CA VAL A 226 -1.29 12.96 -4.70
C VAL A 226 -2.10 12.36 -3.55
N VAL A 227 -3.40 12.62 -3.52
CA VAL A 227 -4.32 11.97 -2.57
C VAL A 227 -5.09 10.90 -3.32
N GLU A 228 -4.98 9.65 -2.88
CA GLU A 228 -5.68 8.51 -3.46
C GLU A 228 -6.57 7.83 -2.43
N TRP A 229 -7.80 7.55 -2.82
CA TRP A 229 -8.83 6.96 -1.97
C TRP A 229 -9.22 5.58 -2.45
N TYR A 230 -9.47 4.67 -1.51
CA TYR A 230 -9.99 3.34 -1.79
C TYR A 230 -10.85 2.85 -0.63
N GLU A 231 -11.74 1.89 -0.88
CA GLU A 231 -12.42 1.19 0.22
C GLU A 231 -11.53 0.09 0.77
N GLY A 232 -11.41 0.02 2.09
CA GLY A 232 -10.66 -1.03 2.74
C GLY A 232 -11.02 -1.19 4.21
N SER A 233 -11.02 -2.42 4.67
CA SER A 233 -11.13 -2.76 6.10
C SER A 233 -9.73 -2.96 6.69
N VAL A 234 -9.57 -2.58 7.95
CA VAL A 234 -8.40 -2.99 8.75
C VAL A 234 -8.81 -4.21 9.54
N GLU A 235 -8.06 -5.30 9.37
CA GLU A 235 -8.07 -6.38 10.34
C GLU A 235 -6.97 -6.13 11.35
N ARG A 236 -7.34 -6.15 12.63
CA ARG A 236 -6.34 -6.21 13.68
C ARG A 236 -5.78 -7.63 13.62
N LEU A 237 -4.50 -7.78 13.30
CA LEU A 237 -3.78 -9.03 13.46
C LEU A 237 -3.91 -9.42 14.94
N ALA A 238 -4.84 -10.31 15.25
CA ALA A 238 -5.07 -10.80 16.60
C ALA A 238 -4.05 -11.90 16.89
N ASP A 239 -2.79 -11.52 16.92
CA ASP A 239 -1.77 -12.32 17.61
C ASP A 239 -1.90 -12.07 19.13
N PRO A 240 -1.58 -13.06 19.98
CA PRO A 240 -1.39 -12.78 21.40
C PRO A 240 -0.41 -11.59 21.55
N PRO A 241 -0.57 -10.74 22.58
CA PRO A 241 0.20 -9.51 22.70
C PRO A 241 1.68 -9.79 22.44
N LEU A 242 2.27 -9.05 21.50
CA LEU A 242 3.69 -9.15 21.19
C LEU A 242 4.45 -9.16 22.53
N MET A 243 5.13 -10.27 22.82
CA MET A 243 5.76 -10.48 24.12
C MET A 243 6.61 -9.25 24.46
N SER A 244 6.47 -8.75 25.68
CA SER A 244 7.26 -7.60 26.14
C SER A 244 8.73 -7.87 25.87
N VAL A 245 9.44 -6.89 25.30
CA VAL A 245 10.89 -7.03 25.13
C VAL A 245 11.53 -7.21 26.50
N GLU A 246 11.99 -8.42 26.77
CA GLU A 246 12.65 -8.75 28.02
C GLU A 246 13.99 -8.00 28.13
N ASP A 247 14.35 -7.68 29.36
CA ASP A 247 15.60 -7.02 29.68
C ASP A 247 16.80 -7.88 29.24
N ASN A 248 17.91 -7.22 28.89
CA ASN A 248 19.09 -7.87 28.31
C ASN A 248 19.84 -8.80 29.29
N THR A 249 19.37 -8.86 30.52
CA THR A 249 19.83 -9.74 31.61
C THR A 249 19.05 -11.04 31.68
N SER A 250 17.93 -11.19 30.93
CA SER A 250 17.14 -12.42 30.90
C SER A 250 17.82 -13.51 30.06
N PRO A 251 17.89 -14.77 30.55
CA PRO A 251 18.37 -15.92 29.77
C PRO A 251 17.56 -16.21 28.50
N ARG A 252 16.37 -15.61 28.35
CA ARG A 252 15.51 -15.76 27.15
C ARG A 252 15.70 -14.64 26.13
N PHE A 253 16.62 -13.70 26.37
CA PHE A 253 16.90 -12.58 25.47
C PHE A 253 17.27 -13.01 24.04
N GLY A 254 17.84 -14.21 23.87
CA GLY A 254 18.17 -14.78 22.56
C GLY A 254 16.99 -15.38 21.77
N LEU A 255 15.82 -15.56 22.38
CA LEU A 255 14.65 -16.18 21.73
C LEU A 255 13.68 -15.15 21.12
N ASN A 256 13.88 -13.86 21.39
CA ASN A 256 12.96 -12.78 21.00
C ASN A 256 13.59 -11.77 20.03
N HIS A 257 14.54 -12.21 19.20
CA HIS A 257 15.11 -11.36 18.15
C HIS A 257 14.22 -11.44 16.89
N PRO A 258 13.81 -10.32 16.27
CA PRO A 258 12.86 -10.33 15.14
C PRO A 258 13.39 -10.92 13.83
N LEU A 259 14.56 -11.55 13.84
CA LEU A 259 15.18 -12.20 12.69
C LEU A 259 15.92 -13.46 13.14
N THR A 260 15.18 -14.41 13.70
CA THR A 260 15.70 -15.78 13.83
C THR A 260 15.09 -16.59 12.70
N LEU A 261 15.90 -16.83 11.67
CA LEU A 261 15.66 -17.85 10.66
C LEU A 261 15.59 -19.21 11.35
N ALA A 262 14.48 -19.91 11.17
CA ALA A 262 14.41 -21.37 11.23
C ALA A 262 13.63 -21.83 9.99
#